data_AF-A0A656HIA3-F1
#
_entry.id   AF-A0A656HIA3-F1
#
_cell.length_a   1.000
_cell.length_b   1.000
_cell.length_c   1.000
_cell.angle_alpha   90.00
_cell.angle_beta   90.00
_cell.angle_gamma   90.00
#
_symmetry.space_group_name_H-M   'P 1'
#
loop_
_entity.id
_entity.type
_entity.pdbx_description
1 polymer ?
#
loop_
_entity_poly.entity_id
_entity_poly.type
_entity_poly.pdbx_seq_one_letter_code
_entity_poly.pdbx_strand_id
1 'polypeptide(L)'
;MATVIDAENKTERVVSRVTPDVKALLTQAASWAGFSSINQFMVHSAMQEAERILRQEQVIQLSPRDTQAFLDALENPPKPNAALLKAAKRYRVTVTSA
;
A
#
# COMPACT_ATOMS: atom_id res chain seq x y z
N MET A 1 -10.34 29.91 -1.16
CA MET A 1 -11.27 28.96 -0.52
C MET A 1 -10.45 27.81 0.03
N ALA A 2 -10.02 27.92 1.29
CA ALA A 2 -9.30 26.86 1.97
C ALA A 2 -10.32 25.80 2.40
N THR A 3 -10.14 24.57 1.94
CA THR A 3 -10.93 23.43 2.41
C THR A 3 -10.63 23.24 3.89
N VAL A 4 -11.64 23.51 4.71
CA VAL A 4 -11.64 23.22 6.12
C VAL A 4 -11.62 21.70 6.24
N ILE A 5 -10.56 21.16 6.84
CA ILE A 5 -10.52 19.80 7.37
C ILE A 5 -11.43 19.79 8.59
N ASP A 6 -12.74 19.71 8.34
CA ASP A 6 -13.74 19.51 9.38
C ASP A 6 -13.44 18.18 10.07
N ALA A 7 -13.51 18.18 11.40
CA ALA A 7 -13.33 16.99 12.22
C ALA A 7 -14.19 15.84 11.68
N GLU A 8 -13.48 14.81 11.20
CA GLU A 8 -13.90 13.62 10.49
C GLU A 8 -15.30 13.10 10.87
N ASN A 9 -16.32 13.52 10.10
CA ASN A 9 -17.66 12.96 10.24
C ASN A 9 -17.63 11.53 9.65
N LYS A 10 -17.64 10.51 10.50
CA LYS A 10 -17.58 9.08 10.11
C LYS A 10 -18.90 8.67 9.44
N THR A 11 -19.08 9.04 8.17
CA THR A 11 -20.32 8.81 7.41
C THR A 11 -20.42 7.38 6.88
N GLU A 12 -19.27 6.77 6.55
CA GLU A 12 -19.23 5.46 5.92
C GLU A 12 -19.34 4.31 6.92
N ARG A 13 -20.10 3.28 6.56
CA ARG A 13 -20.38 2.13 7.42
C ARG A 13 -19.86 0.84 6.80
N VAL A 14 -19.03 0.13 7.57
CA VAL A 14 -18.62 -1.24 7.25
C VAL A 14 -19.45 -2.20 8.08
N VAL A 15 -20.22 -3.07 7.42
CA VAL A 15 -21.09 -4.06 8.07
C VAL A 15 -20.70 -5.46 7.60
N SER A 16 -20.41 -6.34 8.56
CA SER A 16 -20.10 -7.74 8.30
C SER A 16 -20.91 -8.64 9.22
N ARG A 17 -21.35 -9.78 8.69
CA ARG A 17 -21.95 -10.85 9.48
C ARG A 17 -20.85 -11.81 9.92
N VAL A 18 -20.86 -12.17 11.19
CA VAL A 18 -19.90 -13.11 11.79
C VAL A 18 -20.64 -14.15 12.62
N THR A 19 -20.02 -15.32 12.78
CA THR A 19 -20.54 -16.34 13.68
C THR A 19 -20.35 -15.93 15.15
N PRO A 20 -21.07 -16.56 16.10
CA PRO A 20 -20.90 -16.30 17.53
C PRO A 20 -19.46 -16.50 18.00
N ASP A 21 -18.79 -17.56 17.53
CA ASP A 21 -17.40 -17.88 17.91
C ASP A 21 -16.42 -16.80 17.46
N VAL A 22 -16.56 -16.30 16.24
CA VAL A 22 -15.75 -15.19 15.72
C VAL A 22 -16.00 -13.92 16.53
N LYS A 23 -17.26 -13.63 16.86
CA LYS A 23 -17.59 -12.47 17.71
C LYS A 23 -16.95 -12.59 19.09
N ALA A 24 -16.98 -13.78 19.71
CA ALA A 24 -16.36 -14.03 21.02
C ALA A 24 -14.85 -13.81 20.98
N LEU A 25 -14.17 -14.37 19.97
CA LEU A 25 -12.73 -14.20 19.76
C LEU A 25 -12.36 -12.71 19.59
N LEU A 26 -13.05 -12.00 18.70
CA LEU A 26 -12.78 -10.58 18.44
C LEU A 26 -13.04 -9.71 19.68
N THR A 27 -14.06 -10.05 20.48
CA THR A 27 -14.36 -9.34 21.74
C THR A 27 -13.25 -9.53 22.76
N GLN A 28 -12.75 -10.76 22.91
CA GLN A 28 -11.65 -11.06 23.81
C GLN A 28 -10.36 -10.35 23.37
N ALA A 29 -10.01 -10.42 22.09
CA ALA A 29 -8.86 -9.72 21.53
C ALA A 29 -8.96 -8.19 21.72
N ALA A 30 -10.13 -7.61 21.47
CA ALA A 30 -10.37 -6.19 21.69
C ALA A 30 -10.14 -5.77 23.15
N SER A 31 -10.63 -6.59 24.10
CA SER A 31 -10.44 -6.35 25.53
C SER A 31 -8.96 -6.41 25.93
N TRP A 32 -8.23 -7.41 25.45
CA TRP A 32 -6.80 -7.58 25.77
C TRP A 32 -5.93 -6.47 25.16
N ALA A 33 -6.27 -6.02 23.96
CA ALA A 33 -5.56 -4.95 23.29
C ALA A 33 -6.00 -3.54 23.74
N GLY A 34 -6.92 -3.43 24.72
CA GLY A 34 -7.31 -2.16 25.34
C GLY A 34 -8.31 -1.32 24.54
N PHE A 35 -9.00 -1.91 23.55
CA PHE A 35 -10.03 -1.20 22.79
C PHE A 35 -11.33 -1.07 23.58
N SER A 36 -11.97 0.10 23.52
CA SER A 36 -13.24 0.35 24.20
C SER A 36 -14.44 -0.37 23.57
N SER A 37 -14.31 -0.87 22.33
CA SER A 37 -15.35 -1.66 21.66
C SER A 37 -14.79 -2.58 20.57
N ILE A 38 -15.54 -3.64 20.25
CA ILE A 38 -15.25 -4.54 19.12
C ILE A 38 -15.19 -3.78 17.78
N ASN A 39 -16.01 -2.73 17.60
CA ASN A 39 -16.02 -1.94 16.36
C ASN A 39 -14.71 -1.15 16.20
N GLN A 40 -14.21 -0.54 17.28
CA GLN A 40 -12.92 0.16 17.23
C GLN A 40 -11.79 -0.81 16.91
N PHE A 41 -11.78 -1.99 17.54
CA PHE A 41 -10.80 -3.04 17.24
C PHE A 41 -10.86 -3.46 15.77
N MET A 42 -12.05 -3.77 15.24
CA MET A 42 -12.21 -4.20 13.84
C MET A 42 -11.72 -3.15 12.84
N VAL A 43 -12.09 -1.88 13.02
CA VAL A 43 -11.63 -0.79 12.14
C VAL A 43 -10.12 -0.65 12.20
N HIS A 44 -9.54 -0.65 13.40
CA HIS A 44 -8.10 -0.53 13.58
C HIS A 44 -7.34 -1.71 12.94
N SER A 45 -7.77 -2.95 13.19
CA SER A 45 -7.16 -4.14 12.61
C SER A 45 -7.27 -4.17 11.09
N ALA A 46 -8.42 -3.81 10.53
CA ALA A 46 -8.60 -3.74 9.08
C ALA A 46 -7.71 -2.67 8.45
N MET A 47 -7.56 -1.51 9.10
CA MET A 47 -6.67 -0.44 8.63
C MET A 47 -5.21 -0.88 8.64
N GLN A 48 -4.73 -1.49 9.74
CA GLN A 48 -3.36 -1.99 9.83
C GLN A 48 -3.05 -3.03 8.74
N GLU A 49 -3.98 -3.94 8.49
CA GLU A 49 -3.82 -4.96 7.45
C GLU A 49 -3.84 -4.35 6.04
N ALA A 50 -4.74 -3.41 5.78
CA ALA A 50 -4.78 -2.69 4.51
C ALA A 50 -3.45 -1.95 4.25
N GLU A 51 -2.92 -1.24 5.24
CA GLU A 51 -1.62 -0.59 5.13
C GLU A 51 -0.48 -1.59 4.88
N ARG A 52 -0.51 -2.75 5.55
CA ARG A 52 0.49 -3.80 5.37
C ARG A 52 0.50 -4.31 3.93
N ILE A 53 -0.68 -4.60 3.38
CA ILE A 53 -0.85 -5.06 2.00
C ILE A 53 -0.37 -3.98 1.01
N LEU A 54 -0.79 -2.73 1.20
CA LEU A 54 -0.39 -1.64 0.32
C LEU A 54 1.13 -1.39 0.36
N ARG A 55 1.75 -1.45 1.54
CA ARG A 55 3.21 -1.33 1.67
C ARG A 55 3.93 -2.47 0.97
N GLN A 56 3.41 -3.70 1.02
CA GLN A 56 4.03 -4.84 0.35
C GLN A 56 4.09 -4.68 -1.17
N GLU A 57 3.04 -4.11 -1.77
CA GLU A 57 2.99 -3.90 -3.23
C GLU A 57 3.78 -2.66 -3.69
N GLN A 58 3.96 -1.66 -2.82
CA GLN A 58 4.53 -0.36 -3.20
C GLN A 58 5.99 -0.18 -2.79
N VAL A 59 6.53 -1.00 -1.88
CA VAL A 59 7.89 -0.84 -1.36
C VAL A 59 8.83 -1.86 -1.99
N ILE A 60 9.79 -1.37 -2.77
CA ILE A 60 10.93 -2.17 -3.24
C ILE A 60 11.95 -2.21 -2.10
N GLN A 61 12.11 -3.38 -1.47
CA GLN A 61 13.20 -3.60 -0.51
C GLN A 61 14.48 -3.99 -1.27
N LEU A 62 15.52 -3.16 -1.13
CA LEU A 62 16.83 -3.39 -1.74
C LEU A 62 17.80 -3.91 -0.69
N SER A 63 18.65 -4.87 -1.07
CA SER A 63 19.82 -5.24 -0.25
C SER A 63 20.81 -4.07 -0.21
N PRO A 64 21.76 -4.03 0.75
CA PRO A 64 22.77 -2.95 0.77
C PRO A 64 23.54 -2.81 -0.55
N ARG A 65 23.82 -3.93 -1.22
CA ARG A 65 24.47 -3.94 -2.55
C ARG A 65 23.57 -3.32 -3.62
N ASP A 66 22.29 -3.68 -3.64
CA ASP A 66 21.35 -3.16 -4.64
C ASP A 66 21.03 -1.69 -4.39
N THR A 67 20.97 -1.27 -3.13
CA THR A 67 20.85 0.14 -2.74
C THR A 67 22.02 0.94 -3.27
N GLN A 68 23.27 0.47 -3.10
CA GLN A 68 24.44 1.17 -3.66
C GLN A 68 24.35 1.26 -5.18
N ALA A 69 24.07 0.14 -5.86
CA ALA A 69 23.93 0.13 -7.31
C ALA A 69 22.80 1.05 -7.82
N PHE A 70 21.70 1.14 -7.07
CA PHE A 70 20.58 2.02 -7.38
C PHE A 70 20.95 3.49 -7.19
N LEU A 71 21.60 3.85 -6.09
CA LEU A 71 22.08 5.22 -5.84
C LEU A 71 23.13 5.64 -6.88
N ASP A 72 24.09 4.77 -7.18
CA ASP A 72 25.10 5.01 -8.22
C ASP A 72 24.44 5.27 -9.58
N ALA A 73 23.37 4.55 -9.92
CA ALA A 73 22.63 4.75 -11.16
C ALA A 73 21.80 6.05 -11.19
N LEU A 74 21.38 6.57 -10.02
CA LEU A 74 20.71 7.87 -9.92
C LEU A 74 21.71 9.03 -10.05
N GLU A 75 22.87 8.93 -9.40
CA GLU A 75 23.91 9.95 -9.43
C GLU A 75 24.68 9.96 -10.76
N ASN A 76 24.93 8.78 -11.32
CA ASN A 76 25.70 8.58 -12.54
C ASN A 76 24.89 7.75 -13.54
N PRO A 77 23.85 8.34 -14.17
CA PRO A 77 22.97 7.59 -15.05
C PRO A 77 23.73 6.99 -16.25
N PRO A 78 23.72 5.66 -16.42
CA PRO A 78 24.43 5.02 -17.51
C PRO A 78 23.78 5.33 -18.85
N LYS A 79 24.59 5.36 -19.92
CA LYS A 79 24.06 5.54 -21.28
C LYS A 79 23.20 4.33 -21.67
N PRO A 80 22.05 4.54 -22.35
CA PRO A 80 21.23 3.45 -22.88
C PRO A 80 22.05 2.52 -23.79
N ASN A 81 21.95 1.22 -23.57
CA ASN A 81 22.63 0.25 -24.43
C ASN A 81 21.89 0.05 -25.77
N ALA A 82 22.56 -0.59 -26.74
CA ALA A 82 22.00 -0.79 -28.08
C ALA A 82 20.69 -1.61 -28.08
N ALA A 83 20.56 -2.57 -27.16
CA ALA A 83 19.35 -3.38 -27.00
C ALA A 83 18.15 -2.54 -26.52
N LEU A 84 18.35 -1.67 -25.52
CA LEU A 84 17.34 -0.76 -24.98
C LEU A 84 16.89 0.25 -26.05
N LEU A 85 17.82 0.81 -26.82
CA LEU A 85 17.51 1.69 -27.95
C LEU A 85 16.67 1.00 -29.02
N LYS A 86 16.99 -0.26 -29.34
CA LYS A 86 16.21 -1.07 -30.31
C LYS A 86 14.80 -1.35 -29.79
N ALA A 87 14.66 -1.68 -28.50
CA ALA A 87 13.36 -1.91 -27.86
C ALA A 87 12.50 -0.64 -27.84
N ALA A 88 13.07 0.51 -27.47
CA ALA A 88 12.36 1.79 -27.47
C ALA A 88 11.86 2.19 -28.87
N LYS A 89 12.68 1.96 -29.91
CA LYS A 89 12.26 2.17 -31.31
C LYS A 89 11.06 1.29 -31.69
N ARG A 90 11.09 0.00 -31.35
CA ARG A 90 9.97 -0.93 -31.59
C ARG A 90 8.69 -0.49 -30.87
N TYR A 91 8.81 -0.08 -29.61
CA TYR A 91 7.67 0.38 -28.82
C TYR A 91 7.00 1.61 -29.44
N ARG A 92 7.77 2.63 -29.85
CA ARG A 92 7.23 3.83 -30.53
C ARG A 92 6.44 3.49 -31.78
N VAL A 93 6.94 2.56 -32.60
CA VAL A 93 6.22 2.13 -33.82
C VAL A 93 4.89 1.45 -33.46
N THR A 94 4.85 0.68 -32.38
CA THR A 94 3.66 -0.10 -31.98
C THR A 94 2.58 0.77 -31.32
N VAL A 95 2.98 1.81 -30.58
CA VAL A 95 2.04 2.71 -29.89
C VAL A 95 1.52 3.83 -30.80
N THR A 96 2.30 4.27 -31.79
CA THR A 96 1.84 5.26 -32.79
C THR A 96 0.93 4.65 -33.86
N SER A 97 0.83 3.32 -33.94
CA SER A 97 -0.03 2.61 -34.89
C SER A 97 -1.37 2.12 -34.30
N ALA A 98 -1.79 2.64 -33.13
CA ALA A 98 -3.08 2.39 -32.50
C ALA A 98 -3.83 3.72 -32.31
#